data_AF-A0A7W5D1M2-F1
#
_entry.id   AF-A0A7W5D1M2-F1
#
_cell.length_a   1.000
_cell.length_b   1.000
_cell.length_c   1.000
_cell.angle_alpha   90.00
_cell.angle_beta   90.00
_cell.angle_gamma   90.00
#
_symmetry.space_group_name_H-M   'P 1'
#
loop_
_entity.id
_entity.type
_entity.pdbx_description
1 polymer ?
#
loop_
_entity_poly.entity_id
_entity_poly.type
_entity_poly.pdbx_seq_one_letter_code
_entity_poly.pdbx_strand_id
1 'polypeptide(L)'
;MLEDIVERTWESAEHLIEKGVGARLKSLSVGQGIAVEFERAEGVRENWRTRMNDVLDRLAELEVGLLITVDEARPDVDEMRQLATVYQHFVGEDRNVALVMAGLPSNVAQLVSNESVSFLRRARQYHLGRVADGDIEIAFRRTLQDSGAQIDDAAVSAAVSAIEGVSLHAAACGLLDLGASGR
;
A
#
# COMPACT_ATOMS: atom_id res chain seq x y z
N MET A 1 3.96 1.62 -9.66
CA MET A 1 3.73 1.20 -8.25
C MET A 1 4.31 2.20 -7.26
N LEU A 2 5.64 2.31 -7.13
CA LEU A 2 6.25 3.19 -6.11
C LEU A 2 5.87 4.67 -6.30
N GLU A 3 5.93 5.16 -7.54
CA GLU A 3 5.48 6.51 -7.89
C GLU A 3 3.99 6.71 -7.55
N ASP A 4 3.14 5.74 -7.94
CA ASP A 4 1.71 5.78 -7.62
C ASP A 4 1.44 5.85 -6.10
N ILE A 5 2.26 5.21 -5.26
CA ILE A 5 2.14 5.32 -3.79
C ILE A 5 2.39 6.77 -3.34
N VAL A 6 3.42 7.43 -3.87
CA VAL A 6 3.73 8.83 -3.54
C VAL A 6 2.59 9.74 -4.01
N GLU A 7 2.16 9.59 -5.26
CA GLU A 7 1.10 10.40 -5.85
C GLU A 7 -0.22 10.24 -5.10
N ARG A 8 -0.66 8.99 -4.85
CA ARG A 8 -1.89 8.73 -4.10
C ARG A 8 -1.82 9.21 -2.66
N THR A 9 -0.65 9.16 -2.03
CA THR A 9 -0.50 9.71 -0.68
C THR A 9 -0.68 11.22 -0.70
N TRP A 10 -0.09 11.92 -1.67
CA TRP A 10 -0.31 13.36 -1.83
C TRP A 10 -1.76 13.72 -2.15
N GLU A 11 -2.41 12.98 -3.05
CA GLU A 11 -3.84 13.18 -3.34
C GLU A 11 -4.70 12.95 -2.09
N SER A 12 -4.43 11.88 -1.36
CA SER A 12 -5.18 11.56 -0.14
C SER A 12 -4.91 12.57 0.98
N ALA A 13 -3.70 13.13 1.04
CA ALA A 13 -3.30 14.10 2.06
C ALA A 13 -3.54 15.57 1.63
N GLU A 14 -4.05 15.84 0.43
CA GLU A 14 -4.25 17.20 -0.09
C GLU A 14 -5.20 18.03 0.79
N HIS A 15 -6.16 17.37 1.46
CA HIS A 15 -7.05 18.00 2.43
C HIS A 15 -6.40 18.30 3.80
N LEU A 16 -5.18 17.81 4.03
CA LEU A 16 -4.43 17.92 5.27
C LEU A 16 -3.18 18.80 5.11
N ILE A 17 -2.55 18.79 3.94
CA ILE A 17 -1.27 19.45 3.68
C ILE A 17 -1.46 20.54 2.60
N GLU A 18 -1.30 21.81 2.98
CA GLU A 18 -1.19 22.89 1.98
C GLU A 18 0.09 22.70 1.15
N LYS A 19 -0.05 22.58 -0.18
CA LYS A 19 1.08 22.46 -1.12
C LYS A 19 1.96 23.71 -1.07
N GLY A 20 3.01 23.68 -0.26
CA GLY A 20 4.11 24.64 -0.32
C GLY A 20 4.97 24.41 -1.57
N VAL A 21 4.69 25.11 -2.67
CA VAL A 21 5.54 25.08 -3.87
C VAL A 21 6.85 25.82 -3.55
N GLY A 22 7.90 25.08 -3.20
CA GLY A 22 9.23 25.61 -2.93
C GLY A 22 9.94 26.09 -4.20
N ALA A 23 9.78 27.35 -4.58
CA ALA A 23 10.65 27.98 -5.57
C ALA A 23 11.98 28.38 -4.92
N ARG A 24 13.10 27.87 -5.45
CA ARG A 24 14.46 28.23 -4.96
C ARG A 24 15.05 29.32 -5.86
N LEU A 25 15.38 30.48 -5.27
CA LEU A 25 16.01 31.60 -5.97
C LEU A 25 17.46 31.24 -6.33
N LYS A 26 17.81 31.21 -7.63
CA LYS A 26 19.15 30.77 -8.08
C LYS A 26 20.20 31.88 -7.97
N SER A 27 19.81 33.12 -8.29
CA SER A 27 20.67 34.30 -8.13
C SER A 27 19.84 35.58 -8.09
N LEU A 28 20.39 36.60 -7.43
CA LEU A 28 19.92 37.98 -7.49
C LEU A 28 21.11 38.82 -7.99
N SER A 29 21.00 39.39 -9.18
CA SER A 29 22.03 40.28 -9.74
C SER A 29 21.55 41.73 -9.70
N VAL A 30 22.41 42.60 -9.19
CA VAL A 30 22.16 44.05 -9.09
C VAL A 30 23.19 44.77 -9.95
N GLY A 31 22.79 45.09 -11.19
CA GLY A 31 23.50 45.98 -12.13
C GLY A 31 22.63 47.19 -12.47
N GLN A 32 22.68 47.70 -13.71
CA GLN A 32 21.76 48.77 -14.20
C GLN A 32 20.27 48.32 -14.28
N GLY A 33 19.90 47.24 -13.62
CA GLY A 33 18.55 46.69 -13.46
C GLY A 33 18.54 45.52 -12.47
N ILE A 34 17.36 45.17 -11.96
CA ILE A 34 17.14 43.97 -11.12
C ILE A 34 16.74 42.82 -12.05
N ALA A 35 17.54 41.76 -12.11
CA ALA A 35 17.18 40.52 -12.79
C ALA A 35 17.06 39.38 -11.78
N VAL A 36 15.90 38.73 -11.78
CA VAL A 36 15.61 37.55 -10.97
C VAL A 36 15.39 36.37 -11.90
N GLU A 37 16.28 35.38 -11.83
CA GLU A 37 16.18 34.16 -12.62
C GLU A 37 15.62 33.03 -11.76
N PHE A 38 14.39 32.63 -12.07
CA PHE A 38 13.74 31.46 -11.50
C PHE A 38 13.91 30.29 -12.46
N GLU A 39 14.80 29.38 -12.13
CA GLU A 39 14.87 28.10 -12.83
C GLU A 39 13.96 27.12 -12.11
N ARG A 40 13.00 26.55 -12.84
CA ARG A 40 12.33 25.33 -12.39
C ARG A 40 13.41 24.26 -12.39
N ALA A 41 13.93 23.91 -11.22
CA ALA A 41 14.94 22.86 -11.09
C ALA A 41 14.43 21.64 -11.86
N GLU A 42 15.10 21.31 -12.97
CA GLU A 42 14.89 20.03 -13.64
C GLU A 42 15.35 18.98 -12.63
N GLY A 43 14.37 18.33 -12.00
CA GLY A 43 14.57 17.49 -10.84
C GLY A 43 15.62 16.43 -11.16
N VAL A 44 16.69 16.40 -10.37
CA VAL A 44 17.33 15.13 -10.03
C VAL A 44 16.17 14.20 -9.70
N ARG A 45 16.02 13.07 -10.40
CA ARG A 45 15.01 12.07 -10.01
C ARG A 45 15.31 11.70 -8.57
N GLU A 46 14.63 12.33 -7.63
CA GLU A 46 14.86 12.14 -6.22
C GLU A 46 14.62 10.65 -5.94
N ASN A 47 15.52 10.03 -5.18
CA ASN A 47 15.33 8.66 -4.75
C ASN A 47 13.93 8.54 -4.10
N TRP A 48 13.16 7.50 -4.44
CA TRP A 48 11.80 7.30 -3.94
C TRP A 48 11.71 7.46 -2.42
N ARG A 49 12.73 6.99 -1.69
CA ARG A 49 12.84 7.17 -0.24
C ARG A 49 12.84 8.63 0.20
N THR A 50 13.56 9.50 -0.50
CA THR A 50 13.61 10.94 -0.20
C THR A 50 12.23 11.56 -0.33
N ARG A 51 11.53 11.28 -1.43
CA ARG A 51 10.18 11.79 -1.67
C ARG A 51 9.16 11.28 -0.66
N MET A 52 9.29 10.02 -0.25
CA MET A 52 8.46 9.46 0.81
C MET A 52 8.78 10.06 2.19
N ASN A 53 10.04 10.37 2.48
CA ASN A 53 10.40 11.06 3.71
C ASN A 53 9.73 12.44 3.78
N ASP A 54 9.75 13.20 2.69
CA ASP A 54 9.09 14.51 2.65
C ASP A 54 7.59 14.39 2.95
N VAL A 55 6.93 13.38 2.40
CA VAL A 55 5.51 13.09 2.68
C VAL A 55 5.30 12.72 4.15
N LEU A 56 6.10 11.78 4.67
CA LEU A 56 5.98 11.29 6.04
C LEU A 56 6.28 12.38 7.07
N ASP A 57 7.24 13.27 6.80
CA ASP A 57 7.57 14.39 7.67
C ASP A 57 6.38 15.38 7.73
N ARG A 58 5.70 15.65 6.61
CA ARG A 58 4.47 16.46 6.58
C ARG A 58 3.29 15.82 7.29
N LEU A 59 3.11 14.51 7.15
CA LEU A 59 2.06 13.79 7.87
C LEU A 59 2.36 13.77 9.38
N ALA A 60 3.62 13.65 9.78
CA ALA A 60 4.05 13.70 11.16
C ALA A 60 3.80 15.07 11.82
N GLU A 61 3.99 16.18 11.08
CA GLU A 61 3.61 17.54 11.54
C GLU A 61 2.12 17.63 11.94
N LEU A 62 1.28 16.77 11.36
CA LEU A 62 -0.17 16.72 11.59
C LEU A 62 -0.61 15.57 12.50
N GLU A 63 0.35 14.81 13.08
CA GLU A 63 0.09 13.60 13.87
C GLU A 63 -0.70 12.51 13.10
N VAL A 64 -0.57 12.48 11.78
CA VAL A 64 -1.24 11.52 10.88
C VAL A 64 -0.26 10.41 10.49
N GLY A 65 -0.75 9.16 10.46
CA GLY A 65 0.00 8.00 9.99
C GLY A 65 -0.35 7.59 8.56
N LEU A 66 0.54 6.85 7.91
CA LEU A 66 0.34 6.33 6.56
C LEU A 66 0.12 4.82 6.56
N LEU A 67 -1.04 4.35 6.05
CA LEU A 67 -1.28 2.93 5.77
C LEU A 67 -1.09 2.66 4.28
N ILE A 68 -0.12 1.82 3.94
CA ILE A 68 0.11 1.34 2.58
C ILE A 68 -0.53 -0.04 2.45
N THR A 69 -1.44 -0.21 1.50
CA THR A 69 -2.04 -1.52 1.17
C THR A 69 -1.54 -1.97 -0.20
N VAL A 70 -1.02 -3.19 -0.28
CA VAL A 70 -0.60 -3.82 -1.54
C VAL A 70 -1.39 -5.10 -1.74
N ASP A 71 -2.12 -5.17 -2.85
CA ASP A 71 -2.72 -6.42 -3.31
C ASP A 71 -1.78 -7.15 -4.27
N GLU A 72 -1.88 -8.48 -4.32
CA GLU A 72 -1.07 -9.35 -5.17
C GLU A 72 0.46 -9.16 -5.01
N ALA A 73 0.96 -9.15 -3.77
CA ALA A 73 2.37 -9.08 -3.46
C ALA A 73 3.15 -10.23 -4.12
N ARG A 74 4.08 -9.86 -5.01
CA ARG A 74 4.87 -10.78 -5.85
C ARG A 74 6.37 -10.55 -5.64
N PRO A 75 7.16 -11.61 -5.36
CA PRO A 75 8.61 -11.50 -5.10
C PRO A 75 9.47 -11.20 -6.34
N ASP A 76 8.93 -11.43 -7.53
CA ASP A 76 9.55 -11.19 -8.83
C ASP A 76 9.42 -9.74 -9.32
N VAL A 77 8.63 -8.91 -8.62
CA VAL A 77 8.49 -7.48 -8.92
C VAL A 77 9.56 -6.70 -8.16
N ASP A 78 10.47 -6.05 -8.90
CA ASP A 78 11.58 -5.29 -8.32
C ASP A 78 11.10 -4.15 -7.42
N GLU A 79 10.01 -3.47 -7.82
CA GLU A 79 9.39 -2.41 -7.03
C GLU A 79 8.87 -2.92 -5.67
N MET A 80 8.45 -4.18 -5.56
CA MET A 80 8.05 -4.77 -4.28
C MET A 80 9.23 -4.98 -3.35
N ARG A 81 10.39 -5.39 -3.89
CA ARG A 81 11.63 -5.51 -3.11
C ARG A 81 12.09 -4.14 -2.62
N GLN A 82 12.01 -3.13 -3.48
CA GLN A 82 12.37 -1.77 -3.14
C GLN A 82 11.41 -1.18 -2.09
N LEU A 83 10.10 -1.36 -2.24
CA LEU A 83 9.10 -0.97 -1.23
C LEU A 83 9.45 -1.59 0.12
N ALA A 84 9.65 -2.91 0.15
CA ALA A 84 9.89 -3.61 1.39
C ALA A 84 11.23 -3.20 2.03
N THR A 85 12.30 -3.02 1.23
CA THR A 85 13.61 -2.54 1.70
C THR A 85 13.51 -1.14 2.30
N VAL A 86 12.80 -0.22 1.63
CA VAL A 86 12.67 1.16 2.12
C VAL A 86 11.74 1.24 3.33
N TYR A 87 10.67 0.46 3.35
CA TYR A 87 9.77 0.36 4.50
C TYR A 87 10.52 -0.10 5.77
N GLN A 88 11.49 -1.00 5.65
CA GLN A 88 12.35 -1.38 6.79
C GLN A 88 13.07 -0.20 7.41
N HIS A 89 13.52 0.75 6.59
CA HIS A 89 14.14 1.96 7.10
C HIS A 89 13.13 2.82 7.86
N PHE A 90 11.91 2.98 7.35
CA PHE A 90 10.87 3.77 8.03
C PHE A 90 10.49 3.17 9.39
N VAL A 91 10.32 1.85 9.47
CA VAL A 91 10.07 1.16 10.75
C VAL A 91 11.28 1.30 11.69
N GLY A 92 12.50 1.20 11.17
CA GLY A 92 13.72 1.41 11.95
C GLY A 92 13.90 2.85 12.45
N GLU A 93 13.30 3.83 11.76
CA GLU A 93 13.29 5.26 12.07
C GLU A 93 12.06 5.69 12.91
N ASP A 94 11.28 4.72 13.41
CA ASP A 94 10.07 4.93 14.22
C ASP A 94 9.05 5.87 13.55
N ARG A 95 8.93 5.78 12.22
CA ARG A 95 7.94 6.52 11.44
C ARG A 95 6.55 5.91 11.63
N ASN A 96 5.52 6.77 11.67
CA ASN A 96 4.11 6.36 11.77
C ASN A 96 3.61 5.84 10.42
N VAL A 97 4.05 4.64 10.06
CA VAL A 97 3.72 3.97 8.81
C VAL A 97 3.36 2.51 9.07
N ALA A 98 2.33 2.03 8.40
CA ALA A 98 1.90 0.65 8.42
C ALA A 98 1.84 0.10 7.00
N LEU A 99 2.18 -1.18 6.86
CA LEU A 99 2.08 -1.90 5.59
C LEU A 99 1.15 -3.10 5.76
N VAL A 100 0.18 -3.21 4.85
CA VAL A 100 -0.67 -4.37 4.66
C VAL A 100 -0.42 -4.93 3.28
N MET A 101 -0.09 -6.21 3.20
CA MET A 101 0.06 -6.91 1.93
C MET A 101 -0.87 -8.10 1.85
N ALA A 102 -1.41 -8.36 0.67
CA ALA A 102 -2.12 -9.57 0.29
C ALA A 102 -1.37 -10.22 -0.87
N GLY A 103 -1.34 -11.55 -0.93
CA GLY A 103 -0.70 -12.27 -2.02
C GLY A 103 -0.63 -13.76 -1.72
N LEU A 104 -0.50 -14.56 -2.79
CA LEU A 104 -0.53 -16.02 -2.70
C LEU A 104 0.45 -16.54 -1.64
N PRO A 105 0.11 -17.62 -0.89
CA PRO A 105 0.97 -18.18 0.15
C PRO A 105 2.39 -18.44 -0.32
N SER A 106 2.57 -18.95 -1.55
CA SER A 106 3.87 -19.18 -2.16
C SER A 106 4.67 -17.89 -2.39
N ASN A 107 3.98 -16.81 -2.76
CA ASN A 107 4.60 -15.52 -3.08
C ASN A 107 4.99 -14.79 -1.79
N VAL A 108 4.09 -14.78 -0.81
CA VAL A 108 4.35 -14.20 0.50
C VAL A 108 5.44 -14.97 1.24
N ALA A 109 5.43 -16.30 1.19
CA ALA A 109 6.51 -17.12 1.76
C ALA A 109 7.87 -16.78 1.14
N GLN A 110 7.93 -16.60 -0.18
CA GLN A 110 9.16 -16.20 -0.88
C GLN A 110 9.62 -14.79 -0.48
N LEU A 111 8.72 -13.81 -0.41
CA LEU A 111 9.00 -12.46 0.06
C LEU A 111 9.57 -12.45 1.49
N VAL A 112 8.94 -13.21 2.40
CA VAL A 112 9.37 -13.35 3.81
C VAL A 112 10.70 -14.11 3.94
N SER A 113 10.97 -15.05 3.03
CA SER A 113 12.20 -15.85 3.03
C SER A 113 13.44 -15.09 2.54
N ASN A 114 13.25 -13.95 1.86
CA ASN A 114 14.33 -13.18 1.26
C ASN A 114 15.19 -12.49 2.34
N GLU A 115 16.50 -12.73 2.30
CA GLU A 115 17.47 -12.22 3.28
C GLU A 115 17.50 -10.69 3.33
N SER A 116 17.28 -10.03 2.19
CA SER A 116 17.24 -8.57 2.10
C SER A 116 16.04 -7.94 2.82
N VAL A 117 15.03 -8.74 3.22
CA VAL A 117 13.78 -8.21 3.77
C VAL A 117 13.36 -8.88 5.09
N SER A 118 14.31 -9.08 6.01
CA SER A 118 14.12 -9.75 7.29
C SER A 118 12.95 -9.24 8.16
N PHE A 119 12.53 -7.97 8.05
CA PHE A 119 11.38 -7.45 8.80
C PHE A 119 10.07 -8.18 8.50
N LEU A 120 9.86 -8.65 7.27
CA LEU A 120 8.64 -9.35 6.88
C LEU A 120 8.42 -10.63 7.72
N ARG A 121 9.51 -11.19 8.28
CA ARG A 121 9.46 -12.34 9.20
C ARG A 121 8.85 -11.99 10.56
N ARG A 122 8.94 -10.73 10.98
CA ARG A 122 8.40 -10.25 12.27
C ARG A 122 6.97 -9.75 12.15
N ALA A 123 6.54 -9.42 10.95
CA ALA A 123 5.18 -8.93 10.71
C ALA A 123 4.15 -10.08 10.82
N ARG A 124 2.92 -9.72 11.19
CA ARG A 124 1.87 -10.70 11.50
C ARG A 124 1.30 -11.27 10.21
N GLN A 125 1.40 -12.59 10.03
CA GLN A 125 0.85 -13.29 8.87
C GLN A 125 -0.51 -13.88 9.19
N TYR A 126 -1.52 -13.53 8.41
CA TYR A 126 -2.84 -14.13 8.49
C TYR A 126 -3.13 -14.96 7.24
N HIS A 127 -3.28 -16.27 7.41
CA HIS A 127 -3.61 -17.17 6.31
C HIS A 127 -5.13 -17.29 6.21
N LEU A 128 -5.70 -16.81 5.11
CA LEU A 128 -7.10 -17.05 4.81
C LEU A 128 -7.28 -18.49 4.33
N GLY A 129 -8.07 -19.26 5.08
CA GLY A 129 -8.44 -20.62 4.73
C GLY A 129 -9.64 -20.68 3.78
N ARG A 130 -10.04 -21.91 3.48
CA ARG A 130 -11.25 -22.22 2.71
C ARG A 130 -12.48 -21.59 3.37
N VAL A 131 -13.37 -21.01 2.57
CA VAL A 131 -14.66 -20.51 3.04
C VAL A 131 -15.60 -21.70 3.30
N ALA A 132 -16.34 -21.67 4.40
CA ALA A 132 -17.29 -22.74 4.72
C ALA A 132 -18.45 -22.74 3.71
N ASP A 133 -18.91 -23.92 3.31
CA ASP A 133 -19.95 -24.09 2.29
C ASP A 133 -21.24 -23.32 2.64
N GLY A 134 -21.60 -23.26 3.93
CA GLY A 134 -22.75 -22.47 4.40
C GLY A 134 -22.58 -20.96 4.22
N ASP A 135 -21.37 -20.43 4.39
CA ASP A 135 -21.08 -19.01 4.15
C ASP A 135 -21.13 -18.67 2.66
N ILE A 136 -20.67 -19.61 1.81
CA ILE A 136 -20.78 -19.50 0.34
C ILE A 136 -22.26 -19.46 -0.06
N GLU A 137 -23.07 -20.37 0.48
CA GLU A 137 -24.52 -20.39 0.21
C GLU A 137 -25.18 -19.06 0.56
N ILE A 138 -24.91 -18.55 1.78
CA ILE A 138 -25.47 -17.27 2.24
C ILE A 138 -25.04 -16.12 1.33
N ALA A 139 -23.75 -16.03 0.99
CA ALA A 139 -23.22 -14.97 0.14
C ALA A 139 -23.80 -15.02 -1.29
N PHE A 140 -23.93 -16.23 -1.84
CA PHE A 140 -24.46 -16.45 -3.19
C PHE A 140 -25.94 -16.06 -3.27
N ARG A 141 -26.76 -16.49 -2.30
CA ARG A 141 -28.17 -16.12 -2.23
C ARG A 141 -28.37 -14.62 -2.03
N ARG A 142 -27.57 -13.98 -1.19
CA ARG A 142 -27.62 -12.51 -1.00
C ARG A 142 -27.32 -11.76 -2.30
N THR A 143 -26.24 -12.13 -2.99
CA THR A 143 -25.86 -11.49 -4.27
C THR A 143 -26.97 -11.59 -5.33
N LEU A 144 -27.65 -12.73 -5.39
CA LEU A 144 -28.76 -12.95 -6.32
C LEU A 144 -30.01 -12.18 -5.91
N GLN A 145 -30.33 -12.13 -4.61
CA GLN A 145 -31.44 -11.32 -4.09
C GLN A 145 -31.24 -9.84 -4.38
N ASP A 146 -30.04 -9.31 -4.15
CA ASP A 146 -29.70 -7.90 -4.39
C ASP A 146 -29.78 -7.53 -5.88
N SER A 147 -29.58 -8.50 -6.78
CA SER A 147 -29.75 -8.32 -8.23
C SER A 147 -31.17 -8.60 -8.73
N GLY A 148 -32.10 -9.00 -7.85
CA GLY A 148 -33.49 -9.34 -8.19
C GLY A 148 -33.64 -10.70 -8.88
N ALA A 149 -32.58 -11.51 -8.94
CA ALA A 149 -32.58 -12.84 -9.53
C ALA A 149 -33.11 -13.88 -8.53
N GLN A 150 -33.84 -14.87 -9.04
CA GLN A 150 -34.23 -16.05 -8.26
C GLN A 150 -33.42 -17.26 -8.71
N ILE A 151 -33.09 -18.12 -7.74
CA ILE A 151 -32.37 -19.37 -7.95
C ILE A 151 -33.03 -20.46 -7.12
N ASP A 152 -33.08 -21.68 -7.67
CA ASP A 152 -33.56 -22.84 -6.92
C ASP A 152 -32.48 -23.41 -5.99
N ASP A 153 -32.91 -24.14 -4.96
CA ASP A 153 -32.00 -24.69 -3.96
C ASP A 153 -31.02 -25.72 -4.53
N ALA A 154 -31.42 -26.42 -5.59
CA ALA A 154 -30.58 -27.41 -6.26
C ALA A 154 -29.39 -26.75 -6.99
N ALA A 155 -29.63 -25.62 -7.64
CA ALA A 155 -28.62 -24.82 -8.31
C ALA A 155 -27.69 -24.12 -7.32
N VAL A 156 -28.21 -23.67 -6.17
CA VAL A 156 -27.36 -23.14 -5.09
C VAL A 156 -26.43 -24.23 -4.55
N SER A 157 -26.96 -25.41 -4.26
CA SER A 157 -26.15 -26.54 -3.78
C SER A 157 -25.09 -26.97 -4.81
N ALA A 158 -25.45 -27.03 -6.09
CA ALA A 158 -24.51 -27.31 -7.17
C ALA A 158 -23.42 -26.24 -7.28
N ALA A 159 -23.77 -24.95 -7.16
CA ALA A 159 -22.82 -23.84 -7.19
C ALA A 159 -21.86 -23.88 -5.99
N VAL A 160 -22.37 -24.09 -4.78
CA VAL A 160 -21.56 -24.23 -3.56
C VAL A 160 -20.58 -25.39 -3.68
N SER A 161 -21.05 -26.54 -4.17
CA SER A 161 -20.19 -27.70 -4.41
C SER A 161 -19.13 -27.43 -5.48
N ALA A 162 -19.43 -26.65 -6.51
CA ALA A 162 -18.50 -26.31 -7.57
C ALA A 162 -17.45 -25.26 -7.16
N ILE A 163 -17.79 -24.35 -6.24
CA ILE A 163 -16.86 -23.34 -5.71
C ILE A 163 -15.79 -23.99 -4.83
N GLU A 164 -16.08 -25.16 -4.25
CA GLU A 164 -15.18 -25.91 -3.37
C GLU A 164 -14.50 -25.03 -2.30
N GLY A 165 -15.20 -24.01 -1.80
CA GLY A 165 -14.67 -23.05 -0.82
C GLY A 165 -13.41 -22.30 -1.25
N VAL A 166 -13.06 -22.37 -2.54
CA VAL A 166 -12.04 -21.54 -3.17
C VAL A 166 -12.67 -20.17 -3.38
N SER A 167 -12.48 -19.28 -2.43
CA SER A 167 -12.70 -17.86 -2.68
C SER A 167 -11.77 -17.40 -3.80
N LEU A 168 -12.31 -16.77 -4.84
CA LEU A 168 -11.57 -16.22 -5.98
C LEU A 168 -10.42 -15.26 -5.56
N HIS A 169 -10.44 -14.76 -4.31
CA HIS A 169 -9.45 -13.83 -3.75
C HIS A 169 -8.60 -14.37 -2.59
N ALA A 170 -8.99 -15.43 -1.87
CA ALA A 170 -8.38 -15.76 -0.58
C ALA A 170 -7.26 -16.78 -0.67
N ALA A 171 -6.19 -16.32 -1.31
CA ALA A 171 -4.89 -16.62 -0.76
C ALA A 171 -4.25 -15.29 -0.40
N ALA A 172 -4.96 -14.42 0.34
CA ALA A 172 -4.37 -13.22 0.90
C ALA A 172 -3.72 -13.57 2.23
N CYS A 173 -2.41 -13.81 2.19
CA CYS A 173 -1.59 -13.74 3.38
C CYS A 173 -1.48 -12.27 3.79
N GLY A 174 -2.41 -11.82 4.65
CA GLY A 174 -2.39 -10.49 5.23
C GLY A 174 -1.12 -10.34 6.07
N LEU A 175 -0.15 -9.55 5.60
CA LEU A 175 0.98 -9.15 6.41
C LEU A 175 0.66 -7.81 7.05
N LEU A 176 0.28 -7.81 8.32
CA LEU A 176 0.04 -6.58 9.09
C LEU A 176 1.29 -6.26 9.92
N ASP A 177 1.95 -5.17 9.59
CA ASP A 177 2.98 -4.58 10.46
C ASP A 177 2.51 -3.20 10.91
N LEU A 178 2.28 -3.07 12.22
CA LEU A 178 1.94 -1.81 12.86
C LEU A 178 3.25 -1.15 13.31
N GLY A 179 3.88 -0.41 12.41
CA GLY A 179 4.95 0.52 12.76
C GLY A 179 4.34 1.71 13.52
N ALA A 180 4.51 1.69 14.84
CA ALA A 180 4.24 2.79 15.77
C ALA A 180 2.79 3.27 15.91
N SER A 181 2.06 2.66 16.85
CA SER A 181 1.20 3.41 17.78
C SER A 181 1.20 2.68 19.13
N GLY A 182 1.94 3.21 20.09
CA GLY A 182 2.13 2.57 21.39
C GLY A 182 3.13 3.27 22.31
N ARG A 183 2.89 4.55 22.62
CA ARG A 183 3.05 5.09 23.98
C ARG A 183 1.92 6.06 24.27
#